data_AF-A0A0A5GG52-F1
#
_entry.id   AF-A0A0A5GG52-F1
#
_cell.length_a   1.000
_cell.length_b   1.000
_cell.length_c   1.000
_cell.angle_alpha   90.00
_cell.angle_beta   90.00
_cell.angle_gamma   90.00
#
_symmetry.space_group_name_H-M   'P 1'
#
loop_
_entity.id
_entity.type
_entity.pdbx_description
1 polymer ?
#
loop_
_entity_poly.entity_id
_entity_poly.type
_entity_poly.pdbx_seq_one_letter_code
_entity_poly.pdbx_strand_id
1 'polypeptide(L)'
;MEEDWTTFSPLGLTLKYDYIEIDIPNNYGHVNIVDVEKQQIILELFIDLNKQEVKKSGSLEGYSIKEDDLIMEITGNVTYFIEEGISNP
;
A
#
# COMPACT_ATOMS: atom_id res chain seq x y z
N MET A 1 13.43 -18.41 10.78
CA MET A 1 12.82 -18.14 9.47
C MET A 1 12.06 -16.87 9.68
N GLU A 2 12.55 -15.75 9.14
CA GLU A 2 11.76 -14.52 9.08
C GLU A 2 10.59 -14.83 8.15
N GLU A 3 9.38 -14.76 8.68
CA GLU A 3 8.17 -14.89 7.87
C GLU A 3 8.13 -13.65 6.98
N ASP A 4 8.16 -13.87 5.67
CA ASP A 4 8.05 -12.83 4.67
C ASP A 4 6.55 -12.47 4.59
N TRP A 5 6.18 -11.36 5.22
CA TRP A 5 4.79 -10.88 5.37
C TRP A 5 4.29 -10.09 4.15
N THR A 6 4.89 -10.30 2.99
CA THR A 6 4.53 -9.57 1.77
C THR A 6 3.35 -10.25 1.07
N THR A 7 2.16 -9.65 1.20
CA THR A 7 1.00 -10.07 0.41
C THR A 7 0.69 -9.04 -0.68
N PHE A 8 0.39 -9.54 -1.87
CA PHE A 8 0.39 -8.76 -3.11
C PHE A 8 -1.01 -8.66 -3.73
N SER A 9 -1.34 -7.48 -4.28
CA SER A 9 -2.54 -7.30 -5.11
C SER A 9 -2.18 -6.61 -6.43
N PRO A 10 -2.62 -7.11 -7.60
CA PRO A 10 -2.25 -6.55 -8.89
C PRO A 10 -2.98 -5.24 -9.20
N LEU A 11 -2.26 -4.25 -9.74
CA LEU A 11 -2.75 -2.93 -10.12
C LEU A 11 -2.54 -2.66 -11.62
N GLY A 12 -3.31 -3.34 -12.48
CA GLY A 12 -3.07 -3.32 -13.92
C GLY A 12 -1.90 -4.21 -14.33
N LEU A 13 -1.51 -4.18 -15.62
CA LEU A 13 -0.57 -5.16 -16.18
C LEU A 13 0.87 -5.03 -15.65
N THR A 14 1.27 -3.84 -15.18
CA THR A 14 2.68 -3.54 -14.85
C THR A 14 2.93 -3.03 -13.44
N LEU A 15 1.87 -2.74 -12.67
CA LEU A 15 1.99 -2.27 -11.29
C LEU A 15 1.36 -3.27 -10.32
N LYS A 16 1.88 -3.32 -9.09
CA LYS A 16 1.31 -4.11 -7.99
C LYS A 16 1.41 -3.37 -6.67
N TYR A 17 0.47 -3.68 -5.78
CA TYR A 17 0.59 -3.40 -4.36
C TYR A 17 1.44 -4.49 -3.70
N ASP A 18 2.25 -4.05 -2.76
CA ASP A 18 3.02 -4.88 -1.86
C ASP A 18 2.75 -4.36 -0.45
N TYR A 19 1.83 -5.01 0.26
CA TYR A 19 1.44 -4.64 1.62
C TYR A 19 2.56 -5.09 2.55
N ILE A 20 3.36 -4.14 3.03
CA ILE A 20 4.57 -4.42 3.82
C ILE A 20 4.22 -4.66 5.28
N GLU A 21 3.31 -3.86 5.83
CA GLU A 21 2.94 -3.92 7.23
C GLU A 21 1.50 -3.42 7.41
N ILE A 22 0.71 -4.17 8.17
CA ILE A 22 -0.57 -3.71 8.72
C ILE A 22 -0.50 -3.87 10.24
N ASP A 23 -0.35 -2.76 10.95
CA ASP A 23 -0.29 -2.71 12.40
C ASP A 23 -1.70 -2.37 12.93
N ILE A 24 -2.46 -3.42 13.22
CA ILE A 24 -3.84 -3.31 13.73
C ILE A 24 -3.88 -2.57 15.08
N PRO A 25 -3.07 -2.93 16.11
CA PRO A 25 -3.11 -2.22 17.40
C PRO A 25 -2.89 -0.71 17.30
N ASN A 26 -2.03 -0.29 16.36
CA ASN A 26 -1.68 1.11 16.20
C ASN A 26 -2.45 1.79 15.04
N ASN A 27 -3.33 1.08 14.32
CA ASN A 27 -4.07 1.56 13.15
C ASN A 27 -3.18 2.17 12.05
N TYR A 28 -2.10 1.46 11.69
CA TYR A 28 -1.18 1.87 10.62
C TYR A 28 -1.14 0.86 9.47
N GLY A 29 -0.88 1.38 8.27
CA GLY A 29 -0.52 0.56 7.11
C GLY A 29 0.68 1.13 6.36
N HIS A 30 1.58 0.25 5.94
CA HIS A 30 2.71 0.56 5.07
C HIS A 30 2.59 -0.23 3.78
N VAL A 31 2.52 0.47 2.65
CA VAL A 31 2.24 -0.12 1.33
C VAL A 31 3.25 0.40 0.32
N ASN A 32 3.86 -0.52 -0.41
CA ASN A 32 4.69 -0.22 -1.56
C ASN A 32 3.89 -0.44 -2.85
N ILE A 33 4.05 0.48 -3.79
CA ILE A 33 3.60 0.30 -5.17
C ILE A 33 4.85 0.01 -5.99
N VAL A 34 4.85 -1.15 -6.64
CA VAL A 34 6.00 -1.67 -7.37
C VAL A 34 5.70 -1.68 -8.87
N ASP A 35 6.61 -1.12 -9.66
CA ASP A 35 6.68 -1.39 -11.10
C ASP A 35 7.33 -2.76 -11.30
N VAL A 36 6.53 -3.71 -11.78
CA VAL A 36 6.93 -5.12 -11.94
C VAL A 36 7.92 -5.29 -13.07
N GLU A 37 7.81 -4.49 -14.15
CA GLU A 37 8.73 -4.58 -15.28
C GLU A 37 10.12 -4.05 -14.91
N LYS A 38 10.15 -2.94 -14.15
CA LYS A 38 11.39 -2.32 -13.69
C LYS A 38 11.93 -2.91 -12.39
N GLN A 39 11.16 -3.77 -11.72
CA GLN A 39 11.48 -4.36 -10.41
C GLN A 39 11.86 -3.30 -9.36
N GLN A 40 11.11 -2.20 -9.32
CA GLN A 40 11.41 -1.07 -8.44
C GLN A 40 10.17 -0.57 -7.72
N ILE A 41 10.34 -0.12 -6.48
CA ILE A 41 9.32 0.65 -5.76
C ILE A 41 9.27 2.04 -6.37
N ILE A 42 8.06 2.49 -6.73
CA ILE A 42 7.84 3.80 -7.37
C ILE A 42 7.05 4.76 -6.48
N LEU A 43 6.26 4.23 -5.56
CA LEU A 43 5.52 4.99 -4.57
C LEU A 43 5.46 4.17 -3.29
N GLU A 44 5.77 4.81 -2.16
CA GLU A 44 5.64 4.27 -0.81
C GLU A 44 4.56 5.08 -0.10
N LEU A 45 3.65 4.39 0.58
CA LEU A 45 2.56 5.00 1.34
C LEU A 45 2.62 4.53 2.79
N PHE A 46 2.68 5.50 3.70
CA PHE A 46 2.49 5.29 5.13
C PHE A 46 1.17 5.93 5.56
N ILE A 47 0.23 5.10 5.98
CA ILE A 47 -1.15 5.46 6.29
C ILE A 47 -1.33 5.38 7.81
N ASP A 48 -1.63 6.52 8.43
CA ASP A 48 -1.95 6.68 9.86
C ASP A 48 -3.44 6.99 9.98
N LEU A 49 -4.26 5.97 10.31
CA LEU A 49 -5.70 6.16 10.41
C LEU A 49 -6.10 6.89 11.69
N ASN A 50 -5.28 6.86 12.74
CA ASN A 50 -5.52 7.64 13.97
C ASN A 50 -5.42 9.14 13.69
N LYS A 51 -4.44 9.56 12.88
CA LYS A 51 -4.24 10.96 12.49
C LYS A 51 -4.97 11.34 11.21
N GLN A 52 -5.56 10.39 10.50
CA GLN A 52 -6.12 10.58 9.15
C GLN A 52 -5.07 11.18 8.19
N GLU A 53 -3.83 10.70 8.30
CA GLU A 53 -2.68 11.21 7.55
C GLU A 53 -2.16 10.11 6.62
N VAL A 54 -1.92 10.48 5.35
CA VAL A 54 -1.17 9.64 4.41
C VAL A 54 0.12 10.36 4.05
N LYS A 55 1.25 9.76 4.42
CA LYS A 55 2.57 10.20 3.98
C LYS A 55 2.96 9.40 2.75
N LYS A 56 3.49 10.08 1.74
CA LYS A 56 3.95 9.45 0.51
C LYS A 56 5.40 9.80 0.21
N SER A 57 6.11 8.86 -0.41
CA SER A 57 7.42 9.05 -0.99
C SER A 57 7.45 8.43 -2.39
N GLY A 58 8.02 9.12 -3.38
CA GLY A 58 7.94 8.72 -4.79
C GLY A 58 6.73 9.32 -5.52
N SER A 59 6.46 8.85 -6.73
CA SER A 59 5.36 9.33 -7.57
C SER A 59 4.99 8.35 -8.69
N LEU A 60 3.73 8.40 -9.11
CA LEU A 60 3.22 7.75 -10.31
C LEU A 60 3.24 8.65 -11.55
N GLU A 61 4.04 9.72 -11.55
CA GLU A 61 4.25 10.54 -12.75
C GLU A 61 4.74 9.68 -13.93
N GLY A 62 4.06 9.78 -15.07
CA GLY A 62 4.36 8.99 -16.26
C GLY A 62 3.60 7.66 -16.36
N TYR A 63 2.83 7.27 -15.33
CA TYR A 63 1.88 6.15 -15.41
C TYR A 63 0.47 6.66 -15.72
N SER A 64 -0.37 5.81 -16.32
CA SER A 64 -1.76 6.16 -16.66
C SER A 64 -2.71 6.17 -15.46
N ILE A 65 -2.21 5.84 -14.27
CA ILE A 65 -2.99 5.75 -13.04
C ILE A 65 -2.95 7.09 -12.33
N LYS A 66 -4.12 7.55 -11.89
CA LYS A 66 -4.23 8.74 -11.06
C LYS A 66 -3.82 8.40 -9.64
N GLU A 67 -2.78 9.10 -9.17
CA GLU A 67 -2.20 8.85 -7.85
C GLU A 67 -3.21 9.07 -6.71
N ASP A 68 -4.03 10.11 -6.77
CA ASP A 68 -5.02 10.40 -5.72
C ASP A 68 -6.13 9.32 -5.63
N ASP A 69 -6.62 8.83 -6.77
CA ASP A 69 -7.60 7.75 -6.83
C ASP A 69 -6.99 6.47 -6.22
N LEU A 70 -5.72 6.22 -6.50
CA LEU A 70 -5.00 5.07 -5.98
C LEU A 70 -4.80 5.15 -4.46
N ILE A 71 -4.35 6.30 -3.97
CA ILE A 71 -4.16 6.53 -2.54
C ILE A 71 -5.48 6.34 -1.79
N MET A 72 -6.59 6.80 -2.36
CA MET A 72 -7.93 6.62 -1.78
C MET A 72 -8.31 5.14 -1.70
N GLU A 73 -8.08 4.36 -2.76
CA GLU A 73 -8.34 2.92 -2.78
C GLU A 73 -7.49 2.18 -1.75
N ILE A 74 -6.17 2.40 -1.72
CA ILE A 74 -5.26 1.74 -0.79
C ILE A 74 -5.61 2.11 0.66
N THR A 75 -5.95 3.37 0.93
CA THR A 75 -6.40 3.80 2.26
C THR A 75 -7.68 3.08 2.69
N GLY A 76 -8.62 2.89 1.77
CA GLY A 76 -9.83 2.10 2.00
C GLY A 76 -9.53 0.64 2.34
N ASN A 77 -8.61 0.01 1.59
CA ASN A 77 -8.19 -1.37 1.85
C ASN A 77 -7.50 -1.51 3.22
N VAL A 78 -6.57 -0.62 3.55
CA VAL A 78 -5.89 -0.60 4.86
C VAL A 78 -6.90 -0.43 6.00
N THR A 79 -7.87 0.47 5.83
CA THR A 79 -8.97 0.66 6.79
C THR A 79 -9.76 -0.63 6.99
N TYR A 80 -10.18 -1.26 5.90
CA TYR A 80 -10.90 -2.53 5.94
C TYR A 80 -10.09 -3.64 6.64
N PHE A 81 -8.80 -3.79 6.31
CA PHE A 81 -7.95 -4.81 6.93
C PHE A 81 -7.80 -4.62 8.43
N ILE A 82 -7.63 -3.37 8.88
CA ILE A 82 -7.54 -3.06 10.32
C ILE A 82 -8.88 -3.37 11.02
N GLU A 83 -10.01 -2.98 10.42
CA GLU A 83 -11.35 -3.23 10.98
C GLU A 83 -11.66 -4.73 11.10
N GLU A 84 -11.24 -5.53 10.12
CA GLU A 84 -11.43 -6.99 10.10
C GLU A 84 -10.33 -7.77 10.85
N GLY A 85 -9.31 -7.09 11.37
CA GLY A 85 -8.20 -7.72 12.07
C GLY A 85 -7.27 -8.54 11.17
N ILE A 86 -7.12 -8.15 9.90
CA ILE A 86 -6.27 -8.78 8.90
C ILE A 86 -4.92 -8.07 8.87
N SER A 87 -3.88 -8.69 9.42
CA SER A 87 -2.52 -8.12 9.42
C SER A 87 -1.67 -8.54 8.22
N ASN A 88 -2.12 -9.54 7.45
CA ASN A 88 -1.41 -10.09 6.28
C ASN A 88 -2.40 -10.38 5.14
N PRO A 89 -2.79 -9.34 4.38
CA PRO A 89 -3.93 -9.37 3.46
C PRO A 89 -3.63 -9.86 2.05
#